data_AF-A0A934UKL8-F1
#
_entry.id   AF-A0A934UKL8-F1
#
_cell.length_a   1.000
_cell.length_b   1.000
_cell.length_c   1.000
_cell.angle_alpha   90.00
_cell.angle_beta   90.00
_cell.angle_gamma   90.00
#
_symmetry.space_group_name_H-M   'P 1'
#
loop_
_entity.id
_entity.type
_entity.pdbx_description
1 polymer ?
#
loop_
_entity_poly.entity_id
_entity_poly.type
_entity_poly.pdbx_seq_one_letter_code
_entity_poly.pdbx_strand_id
1 'polypeptide(L)'
;MSGEIIQSIDYKDWSDFIFNKIKLAQTQTALKVNAEMLTLYWEIGNSILQTQRQNGWESKIMDFLSADLNRNFPDSKGFSVRNLKYMRAFSEAYPNFPIVQVPFAQITWYHHISCLQSKKYR
;
A
#
# COMPACT_ATOMS: atom_id res chain seq x y z
N MET A 1 -20.22 29.09 32.82
CA MET A 1 -20.91 27.79 32.57
C MET A 1 -20.24 26.95 31.48
N SER A 2 -20.39 27.21 30.17
CA SER A 2 -19.75 26.34 29.13
C SER A 2 -18.22 26.38 29.15
N GLY A 3 -17.61 27.54 29.38
CA GLY A 3 -16.15 27.68 29.48
C GLY A 3 -15.52 27.03 30.72
N GLU A 4 -16.26 26.94 31.83
CA GLU A 4 -15.80 26.27 33.06
C GLU A 4 -15.84 24.76 32.91
N ILE A 5 -16.84 24.22 32.19
CA ILE A 5 -16.95 22.79 31.87
C ILE A 5 -15.78 22.36 30.98
N ILE A 6 -15.41 23.15 29.97
CA ILE A 6 -14.28 22.82 29.07
C ILE A 6 -12.92 22.87 29.82
N GLN A 7 -12.83 23.64 30.90
CA GLN A 7 -11.63 23.71 31.72
C GLN A 7 -11.60 22.68 32.86
N SER A 8 -12.71 21.97 33.11
CA SER A 8 -12.77 20.94 34.13
C SER A 8 -11.82 19.78 33.79
N ILE A 9 -11.22 19.19 34.83
CA ILE A 9 -10.34 18.02 34.67
C ILE A 9 -11.11 16.85 34.04
N ASP A 10 -12.35 16.63 34.46
CA ASP A 10 -13.21 15.56 33.96
C ASP A 10 -13.48 15.68 32.45
N TYR A 11 -13.73 16.90 31.96
CA TYR A 11 -13.94 17.10 30.53
C TYR A 11 -12.66 16.86 29.73
N LYS A 12 -11.51 17.35 30.23
CA LYS A 12 -10.21 17.16 29.56
C LYS A 12 -9.88 15.68 29.46
N ASP A 13 -9.97 14.94 30.57
CA ASP A 13 -9.70 13.50 30.60
C ASP A 13 -10.62 12.72 29.66
N TRP A 14 -11.92 13.06 29.65
CA TRP A 14 -12.88 12.45 28.72
C TRP A 14 -12.56 12.79 27.25
N SER A 15 -12.25 14.05 26.95
CA SER A 15 -11.93 14.47 25.58
C SER A 15 -10.62 13.83 25.08
N ASP A 16 -9.61 13.72 25.93
CA ASP A 16 -8.34 13.05 25.62
C ASP A 16 -8.54 11.55 25.39
N PHE A 17 -9.39 10.91 26.20
CA PHE A 17 -9.79 9.52 25.95
C PHE A 17 -10.43 9.34 24.57
N ILE A 18 -11.35 10.24 24.17
CA ILE A 18 -11.98 10.19 22.85
C ILE A 18 -10.97 10.45 21.74
N PHE A 19 -10.08 11.45 21.89
CA PHE A 19 -9.03 11.73 20.91
C PHE A 19 -8.08 10.55 20.73
N ASN A 20 -7.70 9.87 21.82
CA ASN A 20 -6.86 8.68 21.75
C ASN A 20 -7.57 7.52 21.03
N LYS A 21 -8.86 7.32 21.26
CA LYS A 21 -9.65 6.32 20.51
C LYS A 21 -9.70 6.63 19.02
N ILE A 22 -9.94 7.89 18.64
CA ILE A 22 -9.97 8.32 17.24
C ILE A 22 -8.61 8.07 16.58
N LYS A 23 -7.52 8.51 17.21
CA LYS A 23 -6.15 8.29 16.71
C LYS A 23 -5.86 6.80 16.52
N LEU A 24 -6.20 5.97 17.50
CA LEU A 24 -6.00 4.53 17.42
C LEU A 24 -6.78 3.91 16.25
N ALA A 25 -8.05 4.29 16.08
CA ALA A 25 -8.88 3.81 14.98
C ALA A 25 -8.34 4.22 13.61
N GLN A 26 -7.86 5.47 13.48
CA GLN A 26 -7.22 5.97 12.25
C GLN A 26 -5.94 5.19 11.94
N THR A 27 -5.06 4.97 12.92
CA THR A 27 -3.83 4.19 12.73
C THR A 27 -4.15 2.75 12.31
N GLN A 28 -5.08 2.08 12.98
CA GLN A 28 -5.47 0.72 12.63
C GLN A 28 -6.08 0.63 11.22
N THR A 29 -6.89 1.62 10.84
CA THR A 29 -7.47 1.71 9.50
C THR A 29 -6.37 1.88 8.46
N ALA A 30 -5.43 2.80 8.69
CA ALA A 30 -4.30 3.02 7.79
C ALA A 30 -3.43 1.77 7.61
N LEU A 31 -3.17 1.03 8.69
CA LEU A 31 -2.42 -0.24 8.64
C LEU A 31 -3.16 -1.30 7.81
N LYS A 32 -4.47 -1.46 8.01
CA LYS A 32 -5.28 -2.41 7.22
C LYS A 32 -5.29 -2.04 5.75
N VAL A 33 -5.53 -0.77 5.43
CA VAL A 33 -5.52 -0.28 4.04
C VAL A 33 -4.14 -0.49 3.40
N ASN A 34 -3.04 -0.21 4.10
CA ASN A 34 -1.70 -0.44 3.56
C ASN A 34 -1.42 -1.93 3.34
N ALA A 35 -1.88 -2.81 4.24
CA ALA A 35 -1.76 -4.26 4.07
C ALA A 35 -2.47 -4.73 2.79
N GLU A 36 -3.72 -4.32 2.59
CA GLU A 36 -4.49 -4.66 1.39
C GLU A 36 -3.84 -4.11 0.11
N MET A 37 -3.31 -2.88 0.16
CA MET A 37 -2.61 -2.29 -0.98
C MET A 37 -1.34 -3.07 -1.35
N LEU A 38 -0.56 -3.52 -0.36
CA LEU A 38 0.63 -4.33 -0.60
C LEU A 38 0.25 -5.70 -1.20
N THR A 39 -0.82 -6.34 -0.70
CA THR A 39 -1.37 -7.57 -1.26
C THR A 39 -1.78 -7.38 -2.71
N LEU A 40 -2.58 -6.36 -3.01
CA LEU A 40 -3.00 -6.05 -4.37
C LEU A 40 -1.79 -5.84 -5.31
N TYR A 41 -0.79 -5.08 -4.88
CA TYR A 41 0.40 -4.81 -5.67
C TYR A 41 1.23 -6.08 -5.94
N TRP A 42 1.29 -6.98 -4.96
CA TRP A 42 1.91 -8.28 -5.14
C TRP A 42 1.10 -9.16 -6.12
N GLU A 43 -0.23 -9.22 -5.99
CA GLU A 43 -1.07 -10.01 -6.88
C GLU A 43 -0.97 -9.55 -8.34
N ILE A 44 -0.99 -8.23 -8.57
CA ILE A 44 -0.79 -7.65 -9.90
C ILE A 44 0.57 -8.05 -10.45
N GLY A 45 1.65 -7.91 -9.66
CA GLY A 45 2.98 -8.27 -10.11
C GLY A 45 3.16 -9.77 -10.39
N ASN A 46 2.55 -10.64 -9.58
CA ASN A 46 2.57 -12.09 -9.79
C ASN A 46 1.78 -12.48 -11.05
N SER A 47 0.60 -11.88 -11.26
CA SER A 47 -0.21 -12.08 -12.47
C SER A 47 0.57 -11.68 -13.74
N ILE A 48 1.28 -10.55 -13.69
CA ILE A 48 2.18 -10.12 -14.75
C ILE A 48 3.27 -11.17 -15.01
N LEU A 49 3.97 -11.65 -13.97
CA LEU A 49 5.04 -12.66 -14.12
C LEU A 49 4.50 -13.97 -14.73
N GLN A 50 3.33 -14.44 -14.31
CA GLN A 50 2.71 -15.64 -14.85
C GLN A 50 2.36 -15.48 -16.32
N THR A 51 1.72 -14.37 -16.68
CA THR A 51 1.28 -14.11 -18.04
C THR A 51 2.45 -13.93 -19.00
N GLN A 52 3.53 -13.26 -18.57
CA GLN A 52 4.76 -13.14 -19.36
C GLN A 52 5.43 -14.51 -19.58
N ARG A 53 5.43 -15.40 -18.59
CA ARG A 53 5.97 -16.76 -18.72
C ARG A 53 5.16 -17.63 -19.68
N GLN A 54 3.83 -17.52 -19.63
CA GLN A 54 2.94 -18.35 -20.45
C GLN A 54 2.90 -17.91 -21.91
N ASN A 55 2.85 -16.59 -22.15
CA ASN A 55 2.60 -16.05 -23.49
C ASN A 55 3.83 -15.42 -24.16
N GLY A 56 4.98 -15.40 -23.48
CA GLY A 56 6.21 -14.78 -24.01
C GLY A 56 6.13 -13.26 -24.19
N TRP A 57 5.22 -12.59 -23.48
CA TRP A 57 4.96 -11.17 -23.67
C TRP A 57 6.14 -10.28 -23.26
N GLU A 58 6.61 -9.48 -24.21
CA GLU A 58 7.67 -8.49 -24.00
C GLU A 58 7.20 -7.29 -23.16
N SER A 59 8.14 -6.38 -22.85
CA SER A 59 7.92 -5.23 -21.97
C SER A 59 6.79 -4.28 -22.40
N LYS A 60 6.40 -4.28 -23.68
CA LYS A 60 5.32 -3.41 -24.22
C LYS A 60 3.96 -3.69 -23.60
N ILE A 61 3.73 -4.90 -23.04
CA ILE A 61 2.46 -5.19 -22.37
C ILE A 61 2.19 -4.28 -21.17
N MET A 62 3.25 -3.81 -20.50
CA MET A 62 3.13 -2.92 -19.35
C MET A 62 2.55 -1.56 -19.74
N ASP A 63 2.85 -1.09 -20.95
CA ASP A 63 2.35 0.18 -21.47
C ASP A 63 0.83 0.09 -21.72
N PHE A 64 0.38 -1.00 -22.34
CA PHE A 64 -1.04 -1.27 -22.55
C PHE A 64 -1.80 -1.45 -21.22
N LEU A 65 -1.27 -2.27 -20.30
CA LEU A 65 -1.90 -2.48 -19.00
C LEU A 65 -1.98 -1.18 -18.19
N SER A 66 -0.93 -0.35 -18.23
CA SER A 66 -0.94 0.96 -17.57
C SER A 66 -2.01 1.88 -18.15
N ALA A 67 -2.13 1.93 -19.49
CA ALA A 67 -3.16 2.74 -20.15
C ALA A 67 -4.58 2.25 -19.78
N ASP A 68 -4.81 0.94 -19.81
CA ASP A 68 -6.10 0.34 -19.46
C ASP A 68 -6.48 0.59 -18.00
N LEU A 69 -5.54 0.44 -17.07
CA LEU A 69 -5.80 0.69 -15.65
C LEU A 69 -6.11 2.16 -15.39
N ASN A 70 -5.36 3.11 -15.98
CA ASN A 70 -5.65 4.53 -15.81
C ASN A 70 -7.00 4.94 -16.45
N ARG A 71 -7.39 4.28 -17.55
CA ARG A 71 -8.69 4.52 -18.20
C ARG A 71 -9.87 4.01 -17.38
N ASN A 72 -9.75 2.81 -16.82
CA ASN A 72 -10.84 2.17 -16.06
C ASN A 72 -10.89 2.60 -14.59
N PHE A 73 -9.77 3.11 -14.06
CA PHE A 73 -9.66 3.58 -12.66
C PHE A 73 -9.03 4.97 -12.60
N PRO A 74 -9.69 6.02 -13.15
CA PRO A 74 -9.12 7.36 -13.31
C PRO A 74 -8.79 8.05 -11.97
N ASP A 75 -9.52 7.73 -10.90
CA ASP A 75 -9.29 8.30 -9.56
C ASP A 75 -8.17 7.58 -8.79
N SER A 76 -7.75 6.40 -9.27
CA SER A 76 -6.74 5.57 -8.62
C SER A 76 -5.33 5.97 -9.06
N LYS A 77 -4.50 6.34 -8.09
CA LYS A 77 -3.07 6.60 -8.32
C LYS A 77 -2.26 5.31 -8.20
N GLY A 78 -1.11 5.26 -8.89
CA GLY A 78 -0.16 4.16 -8.74
C GLY A 78 -0.19 3.10 -9.85
N PHE A 79 -0.87 3.33 -10.98
CA PHE A 79 -0.86 2.40 -12.12
C PHE A 79 -0.04 2.89 -13.31
N SER A 80 1.03 3.67 -13.06
CA SER A 80 2.00 3.99 -14.10
C SER A 80 2.81 2.75 -14.49
N VAL A 81 3.31 2.71 -15.73
CA VAL A 81 4.23 1.66 -16.24
C VAL A 81 5.38 1.40 -15.27
N ARG A 82 5.95 2.47 -14.71
CA ARG A 82 7.03 2.36 -13.71
C ARG A 82 6.56 1.63 -12.46
N ASN A 83 5.37 1.95 -11.96
CA ASN A 83 4.86 1.29 -10.77
C ASN A 83 4.49 -0.17 -11.03
N LEU A 84 3.96 -0.51 -12.20
CA LEU A 84 3.73 -1.91 -12.61
C LEU A 84 5.04 -2.71 -12.65
N LYS A 85 6.14 -2.11 -13.13
CA LYS A 85 7.47 -2.73 -13.06
C LYS A 85 7.93 -2.96 -11.61
N TYR A 86 7.61 -2.05 -10.68
CA TYR A 86 7.89 -2.26 -9.26
C TYR A 86 7.01 -3.35 -8.65
N MET A 87 5.72 -3.41 -8.98
CA MET A 87 4.82 -4.49 -8.54
C MET A 87 5.34 -5.85 -8.99
N ARG A 88 5.75 -5.96 -10.26
CA ARG A 88 6.38 -7.17 -10.81
C ARG A 88 7.65 -7.53 -10.03
N ALA A 89 8.58 -6.58 -9.85
CA ALA A 89 9.83 -6.81 -9.13
C ALA A 89 9.59 -7.16 -7.64
N PHE A 90 8.58 -6.56 -7.02
CA PHE A 90 8.16 -6.89 -5.66
C PHE A 90 7.70 -8.34 -5.58
N SER A 91 6.89 -8.79 -6.53
CA SER A 91 6.40 -10.17 -6.57
C SER A 91 7.50 -11.18 -6.82
N GLU A 92 8.44 -10.83 -7.70
CA GLU A 92 9.63 -11.62 -7.99
C GLU A 92 10.55 -11.77 -6.76
N ALA A 93 10.71 -10.69 -5.97
CA ALA A 93 11.53 -10.68 -4.77
C ALA A 93 10.88 -11.43 -3.58
N TYR A 94 9.55 -11.54 -3.55
CA TYR A 94 8.80 -12.16 -2.46
C TYR A 94 7.77 -13.19 -3.01
N PRO A 95 8.21 -14.34 -3.54
CA PRO A 95 7.32 -15.28 -4.25
C PRO A 95 6.24 -15.95 -3.37
N ASN A 96 6.36 -15.89 -2.05
CA ASN A 96 5.45 -16.51 -1.08
C ASN A 96 4.68 -15.47 -0.24
N PHE A 97 4.43 -14.28 -0.77
CA PHE A 97 3.63 -13.25 -0.09
C PHE A 97 2.12 -13.56 -0.25
N PRO A 98 1.26 -13.24 0.74
CA PRO A 98 1.57 -12.70 2.07
C PRO A 98 2.01 -13.79 3.06
N ILE A 99 3.11 -13.56 3.78
CA ILE A 99 3.48 -14.43 4.91
C ILE A 99 2.59 -14.03 6.08
N VAL A 100 1.89 -14.98 6.70
CA VAL A 100 0.70 -14.83 7.58
C VAL A 100 0.84 -13.89 8.81
N GLN A 101 1.98 -13.23 9.02
CA GLN A 101 2.10 -12.08 9.91
C GLN A 101 3.03 -11.05 9.28
N VAL A 102 2.50 -9.95 8.75
CA VAL A 102 3.32 -8.97 8.04
C VAL A 102 3.47 -7.65 8.81
N PRO A 103 4.62 -7.42 9.48
CA PRO A 103 5.05 -6.08 9.90
C PRO A 103 5.21 -5.10 8.73
N PHE A 104 5.28 -5.57 7.47
CA PHE A 104 5.38 -4.70 6.29
C PHE A 104 4.17 -3.79 6.10
N ALA A 105 2.99 -4.11 6.65
CA ALA A 105 1.87 -3.17 6.65
C ALA A 105 2.16 -1.87 7.42
N GLN A 106 3.21 -1.85 8.25
CA GLN A 106 3.69 -0.65 8.95
C GLN A 106 4.63 0.20 8.08
N ILE A 107 5.11 -0.33 6.96
CA ILE A 107 6.04 0.32 6.04
C ILE A 107 5.28 0.70 4.76
N THR A 108 5.37 1.95 4.34
CA THR A 108 4.63 2.42 3.16
C THR A 108 5.20 1.85 1.85
N TRP A 109 4.38 1.76 0.80
CA TRP A 109 4.82 1.37 -0.55
C TRP A 109 6.06 2.12 -1.06
N TYR A 110 6.20 3.40 -0.71
CA TYR A 110 7.37 4.18 -1.07
C TYR A 110 8.68 3.57 -0.53
N HIS A 111 8.70 3.18 0.75
CA HIS A 111 9.86 2.55 1.36
C HIS A 111 10.16 1.18 0.73
N HIS A 112 9.12 0.43 0.31
CA HIS A 112 9.32 -0.81 -0.45
C HIS A 112 10.07 -0.55 -1.77
N ILE A 113 9.66 0.46 -2.52
CA ILE A 113 10.35 0.85 -3.76
C ILE A 113 11.81 1.23 -3.46
N SER A 114 12.06 2.03 -2.42
CA SER A 114 13.42 2.43 -2.04
C SER A 114 14.32 1.22 -1.73
N CYS A 115 13.80 0.23 -1.00
CA CYS A 115 14.52 -1.00 -0.71
C CYS A 115 14.78 -1.86 -1.96
N LEU A 116 13.82 -1.94 -2.90
CA LEU A 116 14.03 -2.65 -4.16
C LEU A 116 15.08 -1.98 -5.03
N GLN A 117 15.10 -0.65 -5.07
CA GLN A 117 16.09 0.11 -5.82
C GLN A 117 17.49 -0.09 -5.25
N SER A 118 17.67 -0.07 -3.93
CA SER A 118 19.00 -0.23 -3.33
C SER A 118 19.63 -1.61 -3.56
N LYS A 119 18.83 -2.67 -3.66
CA LYS A 119 19.31 -4.02 -4.01
C LYS A 119 19.78 -4.16 -5.46
N LYS A 120 19.33 -3.28 -6.37
CA LYS A 120 19.70 -3.33 -7.79
C LYS A 120 21.08 -2.69 -8.09
N TYR A 121 21.65 -1.96 -7.14
CA TYR A 121 22.93 -1.25 -7.27
C TYR A 121 24.06 -1.85 -6.40
N ARG A 122 23.91 -3.12 -5.99
CA ARG A 122 24.99 -3.95 -5.43
C ARG A 122 25.22 -5.13 -6.35
#